data_AF-A0AAU3Q8H2-F1
#
_entry.id   AF-A0AAU3Q8H2-F1
#
_cell.length_a   1.000
_cell.length_b   1.000
_cell.length_c   1.000
_cell.angle_alpha   90.00
_cell.angle_beta   90.00
_cell.angle_gamma   90.00
#
_symmetry.space_group_name_H-M   'P 1'
#
loop_
_entity.id
_entity.type
_entity.pdbx_description
1 polymer ?
#
loop_
_entity_poly.entity_id
_entity_poly.type
_entity_poly.pdbx_seq_one_letter_code
_entity_poly.pdbx_strand_id
1 'polypeptide(L)'
;MALPLEAINRESAREKSIRHGHPSTMHLWWARRPLAAARAVLFAQLVDDPSARPNEFPTEELQREERDRLHRLIERLVGRFRSCWAVLDLVESAGASCPAGVA
;
A
#
# COMPACT_ATOMS: atom_id res chain seq x y z
N MET A 1 -7.46 -5.11 11.63
CA MET A 1 -7.57 -4.45 10.30
C MET A 1 -7.76 -5.46 9.17
N ALA A 2 -8.77 -5.29 8.32
CA ALA A 2 -8.86 -6.02 7.05
C ALA A 2 -8.17 -5.18 5.95
N LEU A 3 -7.39 -5.78 5.05
CA LEU A 3 -6.74 -5.06 3.95
C LEU A 3 -7.70 -4.94 2.74
N PRO A 4 -7.57 -3.90 1.89
CA PRO A 4 -8.36 -3.77 0.66
C PRO A 4 -7.90 -4.80 -0.41
N LEU A 5 -8.31 -6.05 -0.22
CA LEU A 5 -7.87 -7.19 -1.03
C LEU A 5 -8.24 -7.05 -2.50
N GLU A 6 -9.36 -6.42 -2.82
CA GLU A 6 -9.81 -6.26 -4.20
C GLU A 6 -8.83 -5.40 -5.02
N ALA A 7 -8.40 -4.26 -4.48
CA ALA A 7 -7.41 -3.40 -5.14
C ALA A 7 -6.05 -4.09 -5.27
N ILE A 8 -5.61 -4.79 -4.21
CA ILE A 8 -4.34 -5.55 -4.19
C ILE A 8 -4.36 -6.65 -5.25
N ASN A 9 -5.44 -7.43 -5.32
CA ASN A 9 -5.55 -8.54 -6.26
C ASN A 9 -5.63 -8.04 -7.70
N ARG A 10 -6.37 -6.97 -7.96
CA ARG A 10 -6.47 -6.35 -9.29
C ARG A 10 -5.11 -5.90 -9.81
N GLU A 11 -4.34 -5.14 -9.03
CA GLU A 11 -3.01 -4.68 -9.46
C GLU A 11 -1.98 -5.82 -9.51
N SER A 12 -2.07 -6.80 -8.60
CA SER A 12 -1.21 -7.99 -8.62
C SER A 12 -1.42 -8.83 -9.89
N ALA A 13 -2.69 -9.03 -10.29
CA ALA A 13 -3.03 -9.74 -11.52
C ALA A 13 -2.56 -8.97 -12.76
N ARG A 14 -2.71 -7.65 -12.76
CA ARG A 14 -2.22 -6.77 -13.83
C ARG A 14 -0.70 -6.84 -13.97
N GLU A 15 0.05 -6.79 -12.86
CA GLU A 15 1.52 -6.87 -12.87
C GLU A 15 2.01 -8.19 -13.51
N LYS A 16 1.30 -9.28 -13.21
CA LYS A 16 1.57 -10.60 -13.76
C LYS A 16 1.37 -10.67 -15.28
N SER A 17 0.46 -9.87 -15.83
CA SER A 17 0.11 -9.84 -17.26
C SER A 17 0.79 -8.75 -18.09
N ILE A 18 1.80 -8.02 -17.57
CA ILE A 18 2.43 -6.93 -18.35
C ILE A 18 3.24 -7.45 -19.55
N ARG A 19 3.87 -8.62 -19.43
CA ARG A 19 4.77 -9.16 -20.46
C ARG A 19 4.21 -10.46 -21.00
N HIS A 20 3.54 -10.38 -22.15
CA HIS A 20 3.10 -11.55 -22.90
C HIS A 20 4.11 -11.85 -24.02
N GLY A 21 4.44 -13.13 -24.24
CA GLY A 21 5.28 -13.55 -25.36
C GLY A 21 6.79 -13.36 -25.20
N HIS A 22 7.27 -12.99 -24.01
CA HIS A 22 8.71 -12.89 -23.75
C HIS A 22 9.23 -14.22 -23.16
N PRO A 23 10.38 -14.77 -23.60
CA PRO A 23 10.88 -16.05 -23.09
C PRO A 23 11.08 -16.07 -21.56
N SER A 24 11.33 -14.90 -20.95
CA SER A 24 11.40 -14.75 -19.49
C SER A 24 10.06 -14.93 -18.75
N THR A 25 8.93 -15.14 -19.44
CA THR A 25 7.62 -15.40 -18.81
C THR A 25 7.21 -16.86 -18.84
N MET A 26 7.96 -17.75 -19.53
CA MET A 26 7.66 -19.19 -19.59
C MET A 26 8.11 -19.94 -18.32
N HIS A 27 9.23 -19.54 -17.72
CA HIS A 27 9.73 -20.11 -16.47
C HIS A 27 9.90 -19.01 -15.42
N LEU A 28 8.89 -18.89 -14.57
CA LEU A 28 8.92 -18.07 -13.37
C LEU A 28 9.63 -18.86 -12.26
N TRP A 29 10.96 -18.86 -12.26
CA TRP A 29 11.76 -19.49 -11.20
C TRP A 29 11.75 -18.64 -9.91
N TRP A 30 11.66 -19.35 -8.77
CA TRP A 30 11.10 -18.95 -7.47
C TRP A 30 10.17 -17.73 -7.45
N ALA A 31 8.87 -18.03 -7.62
CA ALA A 31 7.72 -17.25 -7.15
C ALA A 31 7.94 -15.73 -7.02
N ARG A 32 7.75 -15.00 -8.11
CA ARG A 32 7.72 -13.53 -8.07
C ARG A 32 6.54 -13.07 -7.21
N ARG A 33 6.82 -12.45 -6.06
CA ARG A 33 5.80 -11.74 -5.28
C ARG A 33 5.42 -10.45 -6.03
N PRO A 34 4.13 -10.22 -6.33
CA PRO A 34 3.69 -8.96 -6.93
C PRO A 34 4.12 -7.78 -6.04
N LEU A 35 4.68 -6.74 -6.64
CA LEU A 35 5.10 -5.53 -5.94
C LEU A 35 3.91 -4.87 -5.23
N ALA A 36 2.72 -4.94 -5.83
CA ALA A 36 1.46 -4.53 -5.21
C ALA A 36 1.25 -5.19 -3.83
N ALA A 37 1.36 -6.52 -3.77
CA ALA A 37 1.21 -7.27 -2.52
C ALA A 37 2.36 -6.99 -1.55
N ALA A 38 3.61 -6.92 -2.02
CA ALA A 38 4.76 -6.64 -1.15
C ALA A 38 4.64 -5.28 -0.45
N ARG A 39 4.23 -4.25 -1.18
CA ARG A 39 4.00 -2.90 -0.65
C ARG A 39 2.87 -2.85 0.38
N ALA A 40 1.76 -3.54 0.12
CA ALA A 40 0.65 -3.62 1.07
C ALA A 40 1.07 -4.31 2.39
N VAL A 41 1.86 -5.38 2.30
CA VAL A 41 2.39 -6.06 3.50
C VAL A 41 3.32 -5.14 4.28
N LEU A 42 4.26 -4.44 3.61
CA LEU A 42 5.15 -3.50 4.28
C LEU A 42 4.39 -2.37 4.97
N PHE A 43 3.36 -1.82 4.32
CA PHE A 43 2.50 -0.82 4.93
C PHE A 43 1.81 -1.35 6.20
N ALA A 44 1.25 -2.56 6.13
CA ALA A 44 0.58 -3.19 7.27
C ALA A 44 1.53 -3.54 8.42
N GLN A 45 2.84 -3.66 8.18
CA GLN A 45 3.84 -3.84 9.23
C GLN A 45 4.26 -2.54 9.91
N LEU A 46 4.07 -1.40 9.24
CA LEU A 46 4.47 -0.08 9.74
C LEU A 46 3.32 0.69 10.38
N VAL A 47 2.07 0.35 10.03
CA VAL A 47 0.88 1.07 10.48
C VAL A 47 0.04 0.19 11.39
N ASP A 48 -0.17 0.66 12.62
CA ASP A 48 -1.02 0.01 13.61
C ASP A 48 -2.51 0.19 13.29
N ASP A 49 -3.33 -0.75 13.78
CA ASP A 49 -4.79 -0.58 13.76
C ASP A 49 -5.20 0.57 14.71
N PRO A 50 -6.15 1.44 14.33
CA PRO A 50 -6.58 2.54 15.19
C PRO A 50 -7.15 2.09 16.55
N SER A 51 -7.60 0.83 16.67
CA SER A 51 -7.98 0.24 17.96
C SER A 51 -6.82 0.10 18.96
N ALA A 52 -5.58 0.09 18.49
CA ALA A 52 -4.39 0.07 19.34
C ALA A 52 -4.09 1.43 19.99
N ARG A 53 -4.77 2.51 19.55
CA ARG A 53 -4.61 3.87 20.07
C ARG A 53 -5.92 4.41 20.66
N PRO A 54 -6.35 3.89 21.82
CA PRO A 54 -7.64 4.25 22.42
C PRO A 54 -7.73 5.73 22.84
N ASN A 55 -6.58 6.41 23.05
CA ASN A 55 -6.53 7.83 23.37
C ASN A 55 -6.82 8.73 22.14
N GLU A 56 -6.46 8.28 20.94
CA GLU A 56 -6.66 9.01 19.68
C GLU A 56 -8.00 8.62 19.03
N PHE A 57 -8.39 7.34 19.14
CA PHE A 57 -9.62 6.80 18.54
C PHE A 57 -10.48 6.08 19.60
N PRO A 58 -11.16 6.84 20.48
CA PRO A 58 -11.92 6.28 21.59
C PRO A 58 -13.23 5.59 21.15
N THR A 59 -13.79 5.96 20.00
CA THR A 59 -15.09 5.48 19.52
C THR A 59 -14.95 4.61 18.27
N GLU A 60 -15.86 3.63 18.09
CA GLU A 60 -15.83 2.73 16.92
C GLU A 60 -16.00 3.46 15.59
N GLU A 61 -16.78 4.55 15.57
CA GLU A 61 -16.97 5.41 14.40
C GLU A 61 -15.65 6.06 13.96
N LEU A 62 -14.91 6.66 14.91
CA LEU A 62 -13.61 7.27 14.63
C LEU A 62 -12.58 6.25 14.15
N GLN A 63 -12.58 5.05 14.74
CA GLN A 63 -11.72 3.97 14.26
C GLN A 63 -12.10 3.52 12.84
N ARG A 64 -13.39 3.55 12.49
CA ARG A 64 -13.88 3.19 11.15
C ARG A 64 -13.48 4.25 10.13
N GLU A 65 -13.63 5.52 10.45
CA GLU A 65 -13.18 6.63 9.61
C GLU A 65 -11.68 6.57 9.32
N GLU A 66 -10.86 6.32 10.34
CA GLU A 66 -9.41 6.19 10.13
C GLU A 66 -9.07 4.92 9.34
N ARG A 67 -9.75 3.79 9.58
CA ARG A 67 -9.59 2.59 8.75
C ARG A 67 -9.92 2.86 7.28
N ASP A 68 -10.99 3.60 7.00
CA ASP A 68 -11.35 3.97 5.63
C ASP A 68 -10.31 4.89 4.98
N ARG A 69 -9.74 5.83 5.74
CA ARG A 69 -8.62 6.67 5.29
C ARG A 69 -7.39 5.81 4.95
N LEU A 70 -7.01 4.88 5.82
CA LEU A 70 -5.88 3.98 5.61
C LEU A 70 -6.12 3.06 4.39
N HIS A 71 -7.36 2.58 4.18
CA HIS A 71 -7.71 1.78 3.01
C HIS A 71 -7.49 2.57 1.72
N ARG A 72 -7.97 3.82 1.65
CA ARG A 72 -7.74 4.69 0.47
C ARG A 72 -6.26 4.94 0.23
N LEU A 73 -5.46 5.05 1.29
CA LEU A 73 -4.02 5.21 1.17
C LEU A 73 -3.36 3.96 0.57
N ILE A 74 -3.69 2.77 1.07
CA ILE A 74 -3.20 1.50 0.54
C ILE A 74 -3.61 1.35 -0.93
N GLU A 75 -4.85 1.68 -1.30
CA GLU A 75 -5.30 1.64 -2.69
C GLU A 75 -4.45 2.52 -3.61
N ARG A 76 -4.14 3.75 -3.19
CA ARG A 76 -3.25 4.65 -3.94
C ARG A 76 -1.83 4.08 -4.03
N LEU A 77 -1.32 3.47 -2.96
CA LEU A 77 0.03 2.94 -2.84
C LEU A 77 0.26 1.64 -3.64
N VAL A 78 -0.79 0.82 -3.74
CA VAL A 78 -0.84 -0.39 -4.56
C VAL A 78 -0.99 -0.04 -6.04
N GLY A 79 -1.61 1.09 -6.35
CA GLY A 79 -1.73 1.63 -7.70
C GLY A 79 -0.38 1.90 -8.39
N ARG A 80 -0.45 2.06 -9.71
CA ARG A 80 0.73 2.34 -10.53
C ARG A 80 1.21 3.78 -10.31
N PHE A 81 2.30 3.95 -9.56
CA PHE A 81 3.11 5.17 -9.61
C PHE A 81 3.83 5.28 -10.95
N ARG A 82 3.66 6.42 -11.62
CA ARG A 82 4.34 6.69 -12.90
C ARG A 82 5.80 7.17 -12.70
N SER A 83 6.18 7.58 -11.49
CA SER A 83 7.51 8.08 -11.13
C SER A 83 7.85 7.76 -9.66
N CYS A 84 9.15 7.69 -9.32
CA CYS A 84 9.61 7.51 -7.93
C CYS A 84 9.15 8.65 -7.01
N TRP A 85 9.07 9.87 -7.55
CA TRP A 85 8.60 11.07 -6.85
C TRP A 85 7.13 10.98 -6.44
N ALA A 86 6.29 10.30 -7.23
CA ALA A 86 4.86 10.19 -6.92
C ALA A 86 4.57 9.38 -5.65
N VAL A 87 5.51 8.53 -5.19
CA VAL A 87 5.40 7.83 -3.89
C VAL A 87 5.67 8.79 -2.74
N LEU A 88 6.68 9.67 -2.87
CA LEU A 88 6.98 10.70 -1.88
C LEU A 88 5.85 11.72 -1.78
N ASP A 89 5.33 12.19 -2.92
CA ASP A 89 4.16 13.08 -2.97
C ASP A 89 2.93 12.45 -2.29
N LEU A 90 2.74 11.12 -2.42
CA LEU A 90 1.67 10.38 -1.77
C LEU A 90 1.83 10.35 -0.24
N VAL A 91 3.05 10.10 0.23
CA VAL A 91 3.38 10.01 1.65
C VAL A 91 3.32 11.38 2.32
N GLU A 92 3.80 12.44 1.66
CA GLU A 92 3.68 13.83 2.13
C GLU A 92 2.22 14.30 2.18
N SER A 93 1.43 14.03 1.13
CA SER A 93 0.00 14.39 1.10
C SER A 93 -0.86 13.57 2.08
N ALA A 94 -0.32 12.53 2.69
CA ALA A 94 -0.95 11.77 3.76
C ALA A 94 -0.65 12.31 5.17
N GLY A 95 0.17 13.37 5.30
CA GLY A 95 0.46 14.03 6.57
C GLY A 95 1.60 13.40 7.38
N ALA A 96 2.45 12.58 6.77
CA ALA A 96 3.72 12.20 7.38
C ALA A 96 4.70 13.39 7.26
N SER A 97 4.72 14.27 8.25
CA SER A 97 5.75 15.30 8.32
C SER A 97 7.11 14.64 8.55
N CYS A 98 7.94 14.56 7.52
CA CYS A 98 9.38 14.39 7.70
C CYS A 98 9.88 15.59 8.54
N PRO A 99 10.65 15.40 9.62
CA PRO A 99 11.37 16.51 10.21
C PRO A 99 12.36 17.00 9.17
N ALA A 100 12.13 18.23 8.68
CA ALA A 100 13.09 18.91 7.83
C ALA A 100 14.41 19.06 8.60
N GLY A 101 15.49 18.45 8.08
CA GLY A 101 16.85 18.76 8.51
C GLY A 101 17.65 17.63 9.14
N VAL A 102 17.87 16.53 8.42
CA VAL A 102 19.14 15.79 8.57
C VAL A 102 19.79 15.74 7.20
N ALA A 103 20.76 16.63 7.02
CA ALA A 103 21.73 16.61 5.93
C ALA A 103 22.73 15.47 6.14
#